data_AF-A0A1L9VKQ7-F1
#
_entry.id   AF-A0A1L9VKQ7-F1
#
_cell.length_a   1.000
_cell.length_b   1.000
_cell.length_c   1.000
_cell.angle_alpha   90.00
_cell.angle_beta   90.00
_cell.angle_gamma   90.00
#
_symmetry.space_group_name_H-M   'P 1'
#
loop_
_entity.id
_entity.type
_entity.pdbx_description
1 polymer ?
#
loop_
_entity_poly.entity_id
_entity_poly.type
_entity_poly.pdbx_seq_one_letter_code
_entity_poly.pdbx_strand_id
1 'polypeptide(L)'
;MKRTVFTTTTTLPATISRETIIDTLHNHQEMIELNPLVIRYSRCQPTPSAPDEEHASDWIWYGLTDRIKFLPGKWFRGKISYKGSFRDLPRGLRTHVYAPMGVDIRATWSVGGNKEEEEEEGEAGEEGQASSDATNMNDGLDGQGQGLYLREEVDLRCPFWSAGFVKKTMRRSHGVLVDRLIGKASHGGAEAAQQQQQQQQAPASPGLAPPPEIRINDVPASVSMELARPRPRRRKQSVAELE
;
A
#
# COMPACT_ATOMS: atom_id res chain seq x y z
N MET A 1 32.10 -1.89 1.04
CA MET A 1 30.88 -1.61 0.23
C MET A 1 30.73 -0.10 0.11
N LYS A 2 30.23 0.41 -1.01
CA LYS A 2 29.98 1.85 -1.18
C LYS A 2 28.58 2.16 -0.68
N ARG A 3 28.46 3.17 0.19
CA ARG A 3 27.17 3.77 0.55
C ARG A 3 26.84 4.86 -0.46
N THR A 4 25.59 4.95 -0.89
CA THR A 4 25.12 5.97 -1.83
C THR A 4 23.72 6.36 -1.38
N VAL A 5 23.55 7.65 -1.10
CA VAL A 5 22.25 8.22 -0.75
C VAL A 5 21.77 9.07 -1.91
N PHE A 6 20.51 8.94 -2.29
CA PHE A 6 19.89 9.80 -3.29
C PHE A 6 18.40 9.97 -3.03
N THR A 7 17.89 11.11 -3.48
CA THR A 7 16.47 11.44 -3.39
C THR A 7 15.92 11.65 -4.79
N THR A 8 14.73 11.12 -5.04
CA THR A 8 13.94 11.38 -6.25
C THR A 8 12.62 12.01 -5.82
N THR A 9 12.31 13.20 -6.33
CA THR A 9 11.06 13.89 -6.04
C THR A 9 10.34 14.18 -7.35
N THR A 10 9.05 13.86 -7.40
CA THR A 10 8.19 14.11 -8.57
C THR A 10 6.92 14.82 -8.13
N THR A 11 6.64 15.98 -8.73
CA THR A 11 5.36 16.68 -8.55
C THR A 11 4.24 15.90 -9.21
N LEU A 12 3.12 15.74 -8.52
CA LEU A 12 1.97 15.00 -9.02
C LEU A 12 0.89 15.96 -9.53
N PRO A 13 0.10 15.55 -10.54
CA PRO A 13 -1.06 16.33 -10.96
C PRO A 13 -2.04 16.57 -9.81
N ALA A 14 -2.69 17.74 -9.81
CA ALA A 14 -3.70 18.10 -8.79
C ALA A 14 -4.94 17.18 -8.79
N THR A 15 -5.09 16.33 -9.81
CA THR A 15 -6.18 15.35 -9.92
C THR A 15 -6.00 14.14 -8.99
N ILE A 16 -4.82 13.94 -8.42
CA ILE A 16 -4.53 12.81 -7.52
C ILE A 16 -4.71 13.26 -6.07
N SER A 17 -5.49 12.52 -5.28
CA SER A 17 -5.64 12.81 -3.84
C SER A 17 -4.48 12.21 -3.03
N ARG A 18 -4.24 12.75 -1.83
CA ARG A 18 -3.22 12.24 -0.91
C ARG A 18 -3.50 10.79 -0.52
N GLU A 19 -4.75 10.50 -0.22
CA GLU A 19 -5.25 9.19 0.20
C GLU A 19 -4.96 8.16 -0.90
N THR A 20 -5.24 8.47 -2.16
CA THR A 20 -4.96 7.58 -3.30
C THR A 20 -3.47 7.21 -3.37
N ILE A 21 -2.59 8.17 -3.09
CA ILE A 21 -1.14 7.93 -3.09
C ILE A 21 -0.76 7.04 -1.91
N ILE A 22 -1.23 7.36 -0.71
CA ILE A 22 -0.96 6.57 0.51
C ILE A 22 -1.49 5.15 0.37
N ASP A 23 -2.73 4.97 -0.08
CA ASP A 23 -3.33 3.65 -0.32
C ASP A 23 -2.52 2.83 -1.33
N THR A 24 -1.99 3.49 -2.36
CA THR A 24 -1.12 2.83 -3.34
C THR A 24 0.23 2.44 -2.73
N LEU A 25 0.82 3.28 -1.88
CA LEU A 25 2.05 2.97 -1.15
C LEU A 25 1.86 1.83 -0.15
N HIS A 26 0.71 1.76 0.54
CA HIS A 26 0.37 0.68 1.48
C HIS A 26 -0.01 -0.62 0.78
N ASN A 27 -0.32 -0.57 -0.52
CA ASN A 27 -0.45 -1.76 -1.33
C ASN A 27 0.92 -2.35 -1.67
N HIS A 28 1.48 -3.12 -0.72
CA HIS A 28 2.79 -3.77 -0.86
C HIS A 28 2.94 -4.61 -2.12
N GLN A 29 1.87 -5.26 -2.57
CA GLN A 29 1.91 -6.05 -3.80
C GLN A 29 2.13 -5.14 -5.01
N GLU A 30 1.35 -4.06 -5.13
CA GLU A 30 1.55 -3.08 -6.19
C GLU A 30 2.96 -2.48 -6.15
N MET A 31 3.47 -2.17 -4.94
CA MET A 31 4.81 -1.64 -4.73
C MET A 31 5.92 -2.61 -5.16
N ILE A 32 5.77 -3.90 -4.87
CA ILE A 32 6.71 -4.94 -5.33
C ILE A 32 6.69 -5.04 -6.87
N GLU A 33 5.51 -4.96 -7.47
CA GLU A 33 5.30 -5.08 -8.91
C GLU A 33 5.74 -3.84 -9.71
N LEU A 34 6.20 -2.76 -9.06
CA LEU A 34 6.83 -1.62 -9.73
C LEU A 34 8.16 -2.00 -10.39
N ASN A 35 8.89 -2.95 -9.79
CA ASN A 35 10.13 -3.46 -10.35
C ASN A 35 9.83 -4.58 -11.37
N PRO A 36 9.97 -4.34 -12.69
CA PRO A 36 9.65 -5.34 -13.71
C PRO A 36 10.62 -6.53 -13.71
N LEU A 37 11.69 -6.49 -12.91
CA LEU A 37 12.60 -7.62 -12.73
C LEU A 37 12.00 -8.69 -11.82
N VAL A 38 11.07 -8.33 -10.92
CA VAL A 38 10.42 -9.27 -10.01
C VAL A 38 9.56 -10.24 -10.82
N ILE A 39 9.85 -11.54 -10.69
CA ILE A 39 9.09 -12.61 -11.35
C ILE A 39 8.30 -13.48 -10.37
N ARG A 40 8.56 -13.34 -9.07
CA ARG A 40 7.84 -14.03 -7.99
C ARG A 40 8.06 -13.28 -6.68
N TYR A 41 7.01 -13.20 -5.88
CA TYR A 41 7.09 -12.81 -4.48
C TYR A 41 6.14 -13.66 -3.63
N SER A 42 6.45 -13.83 -2.36
CA SER A 42 5.58 -14.49 -1.39
C SER A 42 5.87 -13.98 0.01
N ARG A 43 4.88 -14.00 0.91
CA ARG A 43 5.12 -13.70 2.33
C ARG A 43 6.18 -14.64 2.91
N CYS A 44 7.04 -14.14 3.78
CA CYS A 44 8.04 -14.95 4.46
C CYS A 44 8.30 -14.44 5.88
N GLN A 45 9.11 -15.19 6.64
CA GLN A 45 9.62 -14.74 7.93
C GLN A 45 10.80 -13.76 7.76
N PRO A 46 11.08 -12.92 8.77
CA PRO A 46 12.28 -12.07 8.81
C PRO A 46 13.57 -12.83 8.54
N THR A 47 14.62 -12.13 8.09
CA THR A 47 15.97 -12.70 8.10
C THR A 47 16.56 -12.60 9.52
N PRO A 48 17.29 -13.61 10.02
CA PRO A 48 17.94 -13.52 11.32
C PRO A 48 18.92 -12.34 11.46
N SER A 49 19.45 -11.85 10.34
CA SER A 49 20.35 -10.70 10.29
C SER A 49 19.64 -9.34 10.31
N ALA A 50 18.30 -9.31 10.36
CA ALA A 50 17.54 -8.07 10.38
C ALA A 50 17.63 -7.41 11.77
N PRO A 51 17.68 -6.06 11.84
CA PRO A 51 17.56 -5.32 13.08
C PRO A 51 16.29 -5.70 13.86
N ASP A 52 16.35 -5.69 15.19
CA ASP A 52 15.24 -6.08 16.08
C ASP A 52 13.93 -5.34 15.77
N GLU A 53 14.02 -4.05 15.40
CA GLU A 53 12.88 -3.22 15.00
C GLU A 53 12.08 -3.83 13.83
N GLU A 54 12.73 -4.54 12.91
CA GLU A 54 12.08 -5.13 11.74
C GLU A 54 11.45 -6.50 12.02
N HIS A 55 11.62 -7.04 13.23
CA HIS A 55 10.90 -8.23 13.68
C HIS A 55 9.56 -7.88 14.34
N ALA A 56 9.27 -6.59 14.53
CA ALA A 56 8.00 -6.12 15.05
C ALA A 56 6.84 -6.44 14.09
N SER A 57 5.63 -6.52 14.64
CA SER A 57 4.42 -6.98 13.92
C SER A 57 3.94 -6.02 12.82
N ASP A 58 4.35 -4.76 12.87
CA ASP A 58 4.07 -3.74 11.85
C ASP A 58 4.98 -3.86 10.62
N TRP A 59 5.99 -4.74 10.65
CA TRP A 59 6.82 -5.06 9.50
C TRP A 59 6.35 -6.30 8.76
N ILE A 60 6.17 -6.15 7.46
CA ILE A 60 5.65 -7.16 6.56
C ILE A 60 6.78 -7.64 5.65
N TRP A 61 7.17 -8.91 5.83
CA TRP A 61 8.26 -9.53 5.07
C TRP A 61 7.78 -10.30 3.84
N TYR A 62 8.58 -10.18 2.77
CA TYR A 62 8.42 -10.88 1.51
C TYR A 62 9.75 -11.51 1.06
N GLY A 63 9.65 -12.71 0.50
CA GLY A 63 10.71 -13.31 -0.30
C GLY A 63 10.45 -12.99 -1.76
N LEU A 64 11.43 -12.39 -2.44
CA LEU A 64 11.35 -11.94 -3.82
C LEU A 64 12.30 -12.75 -4.70
N THR A 65 11.99 -12.83 -6.00
CA THR A 65 12.87 -13.41 -7.00
C THR A 65 12.90 -12.53 -8.23
N ASP A 66 14.07 -11.96 -8.52
CA ASP A 66 14.31 -11.14 -9.71
C ASP A 66 14.90 -11.97 -10.84
N ARG A 67 14.55 -11.63 -12.08
CA ARG A 67 15.19 -12.15 -13.29
C ARG A 67 16.11 -11.09 -13.89
N ILE A 68 17.41 -11.25 -13.68
CA ILE A 68 18.41 -10.33 -14.21
C ILE A 68 18.98 -10.87 -15.52
N LYS A 69 18.74 -10.15 -16.61
CA LYS A 69 19.20 -10.52 -17.95
C LYS A 69 20.68 -10.18 -18.20
N PHE A 70 21.17 -9.14 -17.52
CA PHE A 70 22.51 -8.61 -17.74
C PHE A 70 23.00 -7.84 -16.50
N LEU A 71 23.99 -8.37 -15.80
CA LEU A 71 24.82 -7.58 -14.88
C LEU A 71 26.04 -7.02 -15.64
N PRO A 72 26.49 -5.80 -15.32
CA PRO A 72 27.70 -5.23 -15.93
C PRO A 72 28.87 -6.20 -15.71
N GLY A 73 29.57 -6.53 -16.80
CA GLY A 73 30.64 -7.54 -16.81
C GLY A 73 30.27 -8.93 -17.35
N LYS A 74 29.06 -9.14 -17.90
CA LYS A 74 28.61 -10.42 -18.52
C LYS A 74 28.67 -11.66 -17.61
N TRP A 75 28.85 -11.51 -16.30
CA TRP A 75 29.17 -12.64 -15.42
C TRP A 75 27.96 -13.39 -14.86
N PHE A 76 26.77 -12.81 -14.89
CA PHE A 76 25.58 -13.44 -14.35
C PHE A 76 24.32 -13.10 -15.15
N ARG A 77 23.64 -14.16 -15.61
CA ARG A 77 22.31 -14.13 -16.21
C ARG A 77 21.51 -15.19 -15.48
N GLY A 78 20.44 -14.80 -14.79
CA GLY A 78 19.77 -15.76 -13.93
C GLY A 78 18.70 -15.16 -13.03
N LYS A 79 18.29 -15.97 -12.05
CA LYS A 79 17.35 -15.59 -11.00
C LYS A 79 18.12 -15.24 -9.74
N ILE A 80 17.75 -14.15 -9.08
CA ILE A 80 18.28 -13.76 -7.77
C ILE A 80 17.14 -13.76 -6.78
N SER A 81 17.24 -14.55 -5.73
CA SER A 81 16.27 -14.56 -4.64
C SER A 81 16.79 -13.75 -3.46
N TYR A 82 15.90 -12.96 -2.85
CA TYR A 82 16.25 -12.07 -1.75
C TYR A 82 15.03 -11.81 -0.86
N LYS A 83 15.22 -11.09 0.25
CA LYS A 83 14.12 -10.71 1.16
C LYS A 83 13.97 -9.20 1.21
N GLY A 84 12.74 -8.74 1.41
CA GLY A 84 12.41 -7.34 1.65
C GLY A 84 11.38 -7.22 2.76
N SER A 85 11.55 -6.22 3.63
CA SER A 85 10.61 -5.83 4.67
C SER A 85 9.94 -4.51 4.28
N PHE A 86 8.67 -4.38 4.61
CA PHE A 86 7.80 -3.24 4.30
C PHE A 86 7.09 -2.80 5.56
N ARG A 87 7.00 -1.50 5.78
CA ARG A 87 6.29 -0.91 6.91
C ARG A 87 5.51 0.31 6.45
N ASP A 88 4.21 0.24 6.62
CA ASP A 88 3.32 1.36 6.34
C ASP A 88 3.59 2.49 7.34
N LEU A 89 3.76 3.70 6.80
CA LEU A 89 3.87 4.92 7.57
C LEU A 89 2.60 5.75 7.36
N PRO A 90 2.20 6.59 8.31
CA PRO A 90 1.00 7.42 8.17
C PRO A 90 0.95 8.26 6.88
N ARG A 91 2.11 8.66 6.37
CA ARG A 91 2.25 9.47 5.15
C ARG A 91 3.09 8.82 4.06
N GLY A 92 3.25 7.49 4.11
CA GLY A 92 4.09 6.81 3.14
C GLY A 92 4.43 5.37 3.48
N LEU A 93 5.62 4.95 3.07
CA LEU A 93 6.07 3.57 3.17
C LEU A 93 7.57 3.52 3.42
N ARG A 94 8.01 2.69 4.36
CA ARG A 94 9.42 2.32 4.51
C ARG A 94 9.65 0.91 3.99
N THR A 95 10.77 0.73 3.29
CA THR A 95 11.20 -0.58 2.79
C THR A 95 12.66 -0.84 3.13
N HIS A 96 13.01 -2.10 3.36
CA HIS A 96 14.39 -2.53 3.51
C HIS A 96 14.62 -3.86 2.80
N VAL A 97 15.55 -3.87 1.85
CA VAL A 97 15.83 -5.00 0.97
C VAL A 97 17.22 -5.57 1.25
N TYR A 98 17.28 -6.88 1.46
CA TYR A 98 18.49 -7.67 1.69
C TYR A 98 18.74 -8.61 0.51
N ALA A 99 19.58 -8.18 -0.42
CA ALA A 99 19.93 -8.93 -1.61
C ALA A 99 21.34 -9.56 -1.52
N PRO A 100 21.60 -10.63 -2.29
CA PRO A 100 22.91 -11.27 -2.33
C PRO A 100 24.05 -10.31 -2.64
N MET A 101 25.27 -10.74 -2.31
CA MET A 101 26.50 -9.95 -2.51
C MET A 101 26.56 -8.67 -1.66
N GLY A 102 25.78 -8.62 -0.58
CA GLY A 102 25.75 -7.51 0.35
C GLY A 102 25.14 -6.24 -0.23
N VAL A 103 24.14 -6.42 -1.10
CA VAL A 103 23.28 -5.32 -1.53
C VAL A 103 22.22 -5.13 -0.45
N ASP A 104 22.22 -3.95 0.15
CA ASP A 104 21.31 -3.52 1.22
C ASP A 104 20.72 -2.18 0.77
N ILE A 105 19.38 -2.11 0.72
CA ILE A 105 18.66 -0.95 0.19
C ILE A 105 17.59 -0.57 1.18
N ARG A 106 17.69 0.63 1.74
CA ARG A 106 16.63 1.24 2.55
C ARG A 106 15.99 2.34 1.72
N ALA A 107 14.67 2.30 1.59
CA ALA A 107 13.94 3.36 0.92
C ALA A 107 12.77 3.85 1.76
N THR A 108 12.61 5.17 1.85
CA THR A 108 11.45 5.82 2.45
C THR A 108 10.71 6.59 1.36
N TRP A 109 9.45 6.24 1.17
CA TRP A 109 8.51 6.92 0.29
C TRP A 109 7.64 7.83 1.15
N SER A 110 7.49 9.09 0.77
CA SER A 110 6.66 10.06 1.47
C SER A 110 5.86 10.93 0.50
N VAL A 111 4.69 11.38 0.96
CA VAL A 111 3.83 12.31 0.23
C VAL A 111 3.87 13.67 0.91
N GLY A 112 4.41 14.67 0.21
CA GLY A 112 4.46 16.05 0.66
C GLY A 112 3.53 16.97 -0.14
N GLY A 113 3.55 18.26 0.20
CA GLY A 113 2.68 19.28 -0.36
C GLY A 113 1.46 19.58 0.52
N ASN A 114 0.77 20.68 0.21
CA ASN A 114 -0.22 21.42 1.01
C ASN A 114 0.40 22.44 1.99
N LYS A 115 -0.04 23.70 1.84
CA LYS A 115 0.62 24.93 2.34
C LYS A 115 0.65 25.07 3.88
N GLU A 116 -0.18 24.31 4.58
CA GLU A 116 -0.32 24.38 6.04
C GLU A 116 0.71 23.55 6.81
N GLU A 117 1.48 22.68 6.13
CA GLU A 117 2.31 21.66 6.79
C GLU A 117 3.82 21.89 6.62
N GLU A 118 4.26 22.73 5.66
CA GLU A 118 5.68 23.10 5.52
C GLU A 118 6.16 24.02 6.67
N GLU A 119 5.24 24.63 7.41
CA GLU A 119 5.54 25.48 8.57
C GLU A 119 5.86 24.66 9.84
N GLU A 120 5.43 23.39 9.95
CA GLU A 120 5.69 22.53 11.13
C GLU A 120 7.03 21.76 11.05
N GLU A 121 7.50 21.38 9.85
CA GLU A 121 8.77 20.64 9.70
C GLU A 121 10.02 21.56 9.61
N GLY A 122 9.84 22.88 9.51
CA GLY A 122 10.92 23.86 9.36
C GLY A 122 11.69 24.23 10.65
N GLU A 123 11.20 23.86 11.84
CA GLU A 123 11.82 24.27 13.11
C GLU A 123 12.79 23.25 13.73
N ALA A 124 13.01 22.08 13.11
CA ALA A 124 13.89 21.05 13.66
C ALA A 124 14.93 20.52 12.65
N GLY A 125 16.05 21.24 12.50
CA GLY A 125 17.31 20.62 12.07
C GLY A 125 18.17 21.39 11.06
N GLU A 126 18.81 22.47 11.50
CA GLU A 126 20.23 22.67 11.15
C GLU A 126 20.97 21.46 11.77
N GLU A 127 21.85 20.70 11.11
CA GLU A 127 23.17 21.06 10.59
C GLU A 127 23.59 20.06 9.49
N GLY A 128 24.12 20.58 8.38
CA GLY A 128 24.45 19.81 7.18
C GLY A 128 25.86 19.21 7.15
N GLN A 129 26.01 18.11 6.41
CA GLN A 129 27.24 17.82 5.69
C GLN A 129 26.94 17.13 4.36
N ALA A 130 27.13 17.89 3.29
CA ALA A 130 26.93 17.52 1.91
C ALA A 130 27.95 16.45 1.47
N SER A 131 27.47 15.42 0.78
CA SER A 131 28.32 14.66 -0.14
C SER A 131 27.61 14.59 -1.50
N SER A 132 28.31 15.13 -2.48
CA SER A 132 27.91 15.37 -3.86
C SER A 132 27.85 14.09 -4.67
N ASP A 133 26.64 13.58 -4.94
CA ASP A 133 26.31 12.85 -6.19
C ASP A 133 24.78 12.81 -6.42
N ALA A 134 24.12 13.96 -6.23
CA ALA A 134 22.76 14.18 -6.68
C ALA A 134 22.80 14.44 -8.19
N THR A 135 22.80 13.38 -8.99
CA THR A 135 22.39 13.47 -10.40
C THR A 135 20.93 13.93 -10.44
N ASN A 136 20.72 15.24 -10.37
CA ASN A 136 19.50 15.93 -10.73
C ASN A 136 19.25 15.69 -12.21
N MET A 137 18.37 14.75 -12.53
CA MET A 137 17.62 14.79 -13.78
C MET A 137 16.33 15.53 -13.44
N ASN A 138 16.47 16.85 -13.33
CA ASN A 138 15.35 17.77 -13.40
C ASN A 138 15.08 17.99 -14.89
N ASP A 139 14.08 17.30 -15.43
CA ASP A 139 13.42 17.77 -16.64
C ASP A 139 12.18 18.54 -16.18
N GLY A 140 12.35 19.85 -16.06
CA GLY A 140 11.27 20.83 -16.07
C GLY A 140 10.62 21.20 -14.73
N LEU A 141 10.78 22.50 -14.40
CA LEU A 141 9.85 23.35 -13.66
C LEU A 141 10.06 23.45 -12.14
N ASP A 142 11.01 24.32 -11.80
CA ASP A 142 10.83 25.47 -10.90
C ASP A 142 9.42 26.10 -10.98
N GLY A 143 8.45 25.44 -10.35
CA GLY A 143 7.07 25.92 -10.18
C GLY A 143 6.68 25.94 -8.70
N GLN A 144 6.43 27.15 -8.19
CA GLN A 144 6.00 27.40 -6.82
C GLN A 144 4.71 26.64 -6.46
N GLY A 145 4.80 25.74 -5.46
CA GLY A 145 3.88 25.68 -4.33
C GLY A 145 2.38 25.39 -4.53
N GLN A 146 1.95 24.68 -5.57
CA GLN A 146 0.56 24.19 -5.66
C GLN A 146 0.51 22.76 -6.22
N GLY A 147 0.76 21.76 -5.38
CA GLY A 147 0.55 20.36 -5.74
C GLY A 147 1.13 19.39 -4.72
N LEU A 148 0.58 18.18 -4.67
CA LEU A 148 1.18 17.07 -3.94
C LEU A 148 2.46 16.63 -4.68
N TYR A 149 3.46 16.16 -3.94
CA TYR A 149 4.65 15.55 -4.51
C TYR A 149 4.95 14.21 -3.84
N LEU A 150 5.48 13.28 -4.64
CA LEU A 150 6.00 12.00 -4.17
C LEU A 150 7.52 12.12 -4.03
N ARG A 151 8.03 11.80 -2.84
CA ARG A 151 9.46 11.80 -2.53
C ARG A 151 9.91 10.38 -2.18
N GLU A 152 11.01 9.94 -2.78
CA GLU A 152 11.67 8.68 -2.51
C GLU A 152 13.11 8.96 -2.06
N GLU A 153 13.41 8.62 -0.81
CA GLU A 153 14.76 8.70 -0.25
C GLU A 153 15.36 7.31 -0.17
N VAL A 154 16.54 7.11 -0.77
CA VAL A 154 17.20 5.81 -0.82
C VAL A 154 18.57 5.89 -0.16
N ASP A 155 18.84 5.01 0.80
CA ASP A 155 20.17 4.68 1.31
C ASP A 155 20.57 3.29 0.81
N LEU A 156 21.51 3.28 -0.15
CA LEU A 156 21.98 2.09 -0.84
C LEU A 156 23.38 1.74 -0.38
N ARG A 157 23.58 0.51 0.11
CA ARG A 157 24.90 -0.11 0.29
C ARG A 157 25.05 -1.24 -0.72
N CYS A 158 26.05 -1.13 -1.59
CA CYS A 158 26.32 -2.17 -2.58
C CYS A 158 27.78 -2.18 -3.04
N PRO A 159 28.22 -3.23 -3.74
CA PRO A 159 29.46 -3.18 -4.52
C PRO A 159 29.41 -2.05 -5.57
N PHE A 160 30.50 -1.30 -5.74
CA PHE A 160 30.52 -0.13 -6.62
C PHE A 160 30.11 -0.44 -8.07
N TRP A 161 30.40 -1.65 -8.54
CA TRP A 161 30.12 -2.09 -9.91
C TRP A 161 28.61 -2.34 -10.16
N SER A 162 27.82 -2.61 -9.10
CA SER A 162 26.37 -2.80 -9.22
C SER A 162 25.56 -1.53 -8.92
N ALA A 163 26.18 -0.51 -8.32
CA ALA A 163 25.51 0.74 -7.92
C ALA A 163 24.73 1.41 -9.05
N GLY A 164 25.31 1.50 -10.25
CA GLY A 164 24.62 2.11 -11.41
C GLY A 164 23.39 1.33 -11.88
N PHE A 165 23.45 -0.01 -11.84
CA PHE A 165 22.31 -0.86 -12.15
C PHE A 165 21.19 -0.69 -11.12
N VAL A 166 21.54 -0.77 -9.83
CA VAL A 166 20.55 -0.62 -8.74
C VAL A 166 19.90 0.76 -8.77
N LYS A 167 20.69 1.85 -8.87
CA LYS A 167 20.17 3.22 -8.97
C LYS A 167 19.23 3.39 -10.17
N LYS A 168 19.55 2.78 -11.31
CA LYS A 168 18.70 2.81 -12.51
C LYS A 168 17.39 2.03 -12.30
N THR A 169 17.44 0.88 -11.64
CA THR A 169 16.24 0.10 -11.31
C THR A 169 15.33 0.88 -10.34
N MET A 170 15.89 1.48 -9.29
CA MET A 170 15.12 2.30 -8.33
C MET A 170 14.40 3.46 -9.04
N ARG A 171 15.13 4.25 -9.85
CA ARG A 171 14.55 5.35 -10.64
C ARG A 171 13.46 4.88 -11.61
N ARG A 172 13.61 3.68 -12.19
CA ARG A 172 12.58 3.11 -13.06
C ARG A 172 11.33 2.75 -12.28
N SER A 173 11.47 2.08 -11.13
CA SER A 173 10.35 1.76 -10.26
C SER A 173 9.60 3.01 -9.80
N HIS A 174 10.33 4.08 -9.49
CA HIS A 174 9.75 5.40 -9.18
C HIS A 174 8.88 5.92 -10.34
N GLY A 175 9.40 5.94 -11.56
CA GLY A 175 8.65 6.39 -12.73
C GLY A 175 7.38 5.55 -12.97
N VAL A 176 7.48 4.22 -12.85
CA VAL A 176 6.32 3.32 -12.98
C VAL A 176 5.25 3.62 -11.92
N LEU A 177 5.64 3.97 -10.70
CA LEU A 177 4.70 4.35 -9.64
C LEU A 177 3.98 5.65 -10.01
N VAL A 178 4.72 6.67 -10.45
CA VAL A 178 4.15 7.94 -10.91
C VAL A 178 3.14 7.70 -12.04
N ASP A 179 3.52 6.90 -13.05
CA ASP A 179 2.63 6.56 -14.17
C ASP A 179 1.35 5.85 -13.69
N ARG A 180 1.47 4.92 -12.74
CA ARG A 180 0.31 4.23 -12.14
C ARG A 180 -0.60 5.17 -11.35
N LEU A 181 -0.03 6.11 -10.59
CA LEU A 181 -0.79 7.10 -9.84
C LEU A 181 -1.57 8.02 -10.78
N ILE A 182 -0.94 8.51 -11.85
CA ILE A 182 -1.60 9.32 -12.89
C ILE A 182 -2.72 8.52 -13.57
N GLY A 183 -2.46 7.23 -13.86
CA GLY A 183 -3.48 6.31 -14.37
C GLY A 183 -4.67 6.17 -13.43
N LYS A 184 -4.45 5.95 -12.13
CA LYS A 184 -5.51 5.82 -11.11
C LYS A 184 -6.37 7.08 -10.99
N ALA A 185 -5.76 8.26 -11.04
CA ALA A 185 -6.51 9.52 -10.99
C ALA A 185 -7.44 9.74 -12.19
N SER A 186 -7.08 9.21 -13.36
CA SER A 186 -7.93 9.25 -14.55
C SER A 186 -9.19 8.36 -14.43
N HIS A 187 -9.13 7.29 -13.63
CA HIS A 187 -10.22 6.33 -13.46
C HIS A 187 -11.09 6.61 -12.21
N GLY A 188 -10.50 7.13 -11.13
CA GLY A 188 -11.23 7.47 -9.90
C GLY A 188 -12.29 8.56 -10.10
N GLY A 189 -12.06 9.48 -11.05
CA GLY A 189 -13.08 10.46 -11.47
C GLY A 189 -14.29 9.84 -12.19
N ALA A 190 -14.08 8.72 -12.89
CA ALA A 190 -15.15 8.02 -13.61
C ALA A 190 -15.98 7.11 -12.68
N GLU A 191 -15.36 6.44 -11.72
CA GLU A 191 -16.05 5.59 -10.73
C GLU A 191 -16.91 6.42 -9.75
N ALA A 192 -16.41 7.59 -9.32
CA ALA A 192 -17.18 8.52 -8.49
C ALA A 192 -18.43 9.05 -9.23
N ALA A 193 -18.29 9.34 -10.53
CA ALA A 193 -19.41 9.75 -11.37
C ALA A 193 -20.45 8.62 -11.57
N GLN A 194 -20.01 7.37 -11.73
CA GLN A 194 -20.90 6.21 -11.86
C GLN A 194 -21.64 5.88 -10.56
N GLN A 195 -20.98 5.98 -9.39
CA GLN A 195 -21.66 5.77 -8.10
C GLN A 195 -22.71 6.85 -7.79
N GLN A 196 -22.45 8.11 -8.15
CA GLN A 196 -23.47 9.16 -8.04
C GLN A 196 -24.65 8.93 -8.99
N GLN A 197 -24.39 8.46 -10.22
CA GLN A 197 -25.46 8.15 -11.17
C GLN A 197 -26.32 6.96 -10.71
N GLN A 198 -25.71 5.97 -10.05
CA GLN A 198 -26.41 4.79 -9.54
C GLN A 198 -27.22 5.09 -8.27
N GLN A 199 -26.76 6.03 -7.41
CA GLN A 199 -27.56 6.53 -6.28
C GLN A 199 -28.73 7.43 -6.70
N GLN A 200 -28.61 8.17 -7.82
CA GLN A 200 -29.71 8.96 -8.38
C GLN A 200 -30.74 8.12 -9.16
N GLN A 201 -30.44 6.86 -9.48
CA GLN A 201 -31.35 5.91 -10.15
C GLN A 201 -31.99 4.89 -9.19
N ALA A 202 -32.12 5.20 -7.90
CA ALA A 202 -32.99 4.42 -7.02
C ALA A 202 -34.45 4.54 -7.52
N PRO A 203 -35.16 3.43 -7.79
CA PRO A 203 -36.55 3.50 -8.25
C PRO A 203 -37.41 4.10 -7.13
N ALA A 204 -38.20 5.12 -7.49
CA ALA A 204 -39.22 5.67 -6.61
C ALA A 204 -40.16 4.55 -6.17
N SER A 205 -40.28 4.36 -4.85
CA SER A 205 -41.21 3.42 -4.24
C SER A 205 -42.61 3.57 -4.84
N PRO A 206 -43.24 2.49 -5.33
CA PRO A 206 -44.64 2.57 -5.73
C PRO A 206 -45.48 2.87 -4.50
N GLY A 207 -46.41 3.81 -4.68
CA GLY A 207 -47.25 4.37 -3.65
C GLY A 207 -47.99 3.33 -2.80
N LEU A 208 -48.17 3.74 -1.55
CA LEU A 208 -49.02 3.16 -0.53
C LEU A 208 -50.40 2.76 -1.11
N ALA A 209 -50.66 1.46 -1.24
CA ALA A 209 -52.00 0.96 -1.46
C ALA A 209 -52.80 1.06 -0.14
N PRO A 210 -54.06 1.54 -0.15
CA PRO A 210 -54.90 1.52 1.04
C PRO A 210 -55.26 0.06 1.41
N PRO A 211 -55.46 -0.26 2.69
CA PRO A 211 -55.78 -1.61 3.13
C PRO A 211 -57.21 -2.01 2.69
N PRO A 212 -57.47 -3.30 2.38
CA PRO A 212 -58.82 -3.75 2.11
C PRO A 212 -59.64 -3.88 3.41
N GLU A 213 -60.84 -3.31 3.43
CA GLU A 213 -61.88 -3.60 4.43
C GLU A 213 -62.29 -5.07 4.34
N ILE A 214 -62.07 -5.82 5.42
CA ILE A 214 -62.60 -7.18 5.56
C ILE A 214 -64.01 -7.08 6.15
N ARG A 215 -65.01 -7.38 5.31
CA ARG A 215 -66.41 -7.56 5.73
C ARG A 215 -66.58 -8.86 6.50
N ILE A 216 -67.37 -8.75 7.56
CA ILE A 216 -67.86 -9.81 8.44
C ILE A 216 -68.86 -10.66 7.66
N ASN A 217 -68.50 -11.90 7.35
CA ASN A 217 -69.35 -13.11 7.33
C ASN A 217 -68.75 -14.15 6.39
N ASP A 218 -68.04 -15.12 6.94
CA ASP A 218 -68.21 -16.53 6.57
C ASP A 218 -67.48 -17.39 7.62
N VAL A 219 -68.28 -17.97 8.52
CA VAL A 219 -67.87 -19.08 9.40
C VAL A 219 -68.52 -20.33 8.84
N PRO A 220 -67.77 -21.43 8.75
CA PRO A 220 -68.25 -22.65 9.40
C PRO A 220 -67.20 -23.28 10.31
N ALA A 221 -67.73 -24.14 11.17
CA ALA A 221 -67.20 -24.57 12.45
C ALA A 221 -66.32 -25.84 12.40
N SER A 222 -65.54 -25.99 13.49
CA SER A 222 -64.84 -27.20 13.98
C SER A 222 -63.65 -27.68 13.15
N VAL A 223 -62.47 -27.97 13.72
CA VAL A 223 -62.25 -28.96 14.79
C VAL A 223 -61.04 -28.59 15.68
N SER A 224 -61.29 -28.67 16.99
CA SER A 224 -60.50 -29.06 18.17
C SER A 224 -59.00 -28.75 18.34
N MET A 225 -58.77 -28.17 19.53
CA MET A 225 -57.55 -27.97 20.33
C MET A 225 -56.58 -29.17 20.39
N GLU A 226 -55.27 -28.86 20.37
CA GLU A 226 -54.35 -29.48 21.32
C GLU A 226 -53.24 -28.49 21.74
N LEU A 227 -53.15 -28.25 23.05
CA LEU A 227 -52.24 -27.34 23.73
C LEU A 227 -51.16 -28.18 24.43
N ALA A 228 -49.89 -28.09 24.02
CA ALA A 228 -48.80 -28.70 24.80
C ALA A 228 -47.41 -28.04 24.63
N ARG A 229 -47.19 -27.01 25.46
CA ARG A 229 -46.02 -26.71 26.32
C ARG A 229 -44.58 -26.61 25.75
N PRO A 230 -43.79 -25.63 26.22
CA PRO A 230 -42.38 -25.46 25.88
C PRO A 230 -41.48 -26.43 26.65
N ARG A 231 -40.39 -26.91 26.03
CA ARG A 231 -39.32 -27.68 26.70
C ARG A 231 -38.10 -26.81 27.03
N PRO A 232 -37.36 -27.15 28.11
CA PRO A 232 -36.60 -26.19 28.91
C PRO A 232 -35.13 -26.02 28.51
N ARG A 233 -34.59 -24.86 28.90
CA ARG A 233 -33.14 -24.56 29.02
C ARG A 233 -32.45 -25.60 29.93
N ARG A 234 -31.34 -26.18 29.47
CA ARG A 234 -30.38 -26.88 30.34
C ARG A 234 -29.22 -25.93 30.68
N ARG A 235 -29.07 -25.63 31.97
CA ARG A 235 -27.89 -24.97 32.56
C ARG A 235 -27.12 -26.00 33.37
N LYS A 236 -25.83 -26.14 33.02
CA LYS A 236 -24.64 -26.54 33.79
C LYS A 236 -24.69 -27.77 34.72
N GLN A 237 -23.67 -28.63 34.59
CA GLN A 237 -22.97 -29.12 35.78
C GLN A 237 -21.48 -29.28 35.50
N SER A 238 -20.69 -28.65 36.37
CA SER A 238 -19.27 -28.90 36.59
C SER A 238 -19.08 -30.29 37.19
N VAL A 239 -17.99 -30.98 36.83
CA VAL A 239 -17.35 -31.94 37.73
C VAL A 239 -15.84 -31.68 37.67
N ALA A 240 -15.27 -31.61 38.86
CA ALA A 240 -13.87 -31.41 39.15
C ALA A 240 -13.13 -32.75 39.30
N GLU A 241 -11.81 -32.66 39.10
CA GLU A 241 -10.73 -33.31 39.87
C GLU A 241 -10.32 -34.78 39.62
N LEU A 242 -8.99 -34.96 39.75
CA LEU A 242 -8.16 -36.18 39.89
C LEU A 242 -7.86 -36.88 38.53
N GLU A 243 -6.64 -36.93 38.00
CA GLU A 243 -5.27 -37.10 38.54
C GLU A 243 -4.20 -36.30 37.76
#